data_AF-A0A7X2PRU1-F1
#
_entry.id   AF-A0A7X2PRU1-F1
#
_cell.length_a   1.000
_cell.length_b   1.000
_cell.length_c   1.000
_cell.angle_alpha   90.00
_cell.angle_beta   90.00
_cell.angle_gamma   90.00
#
_symmetry.space_group_name_H-M   'P 1'
#
loop_
_entity.id
_entity.type
_entity.pdbx_description
1 polymer ?
#
loop_
_entity_poly.entity_id
_entity_poly.type
_entity_poly.pdbx_seq_one_letter_code
_entity_poly.pdbx_strand_id
1 'polypeptide(L)'
;MKPLSTKKRVELKCLARRPDSQIDLSDIPEIRQFPSDAVIGRFYRPKKQSVTIRLDADVLAWLKASGDGYQTRVNKYLRQLMARQHA
;
A
#
# COMPACT_ATOMS: atom_id res chain seq x y z
N MET A 1 14.33 13.33 -9.97
CA MET A 1 15.40 12.63 -9.20
C MET A 1 16.74 12.99 -9.79
N LYS A 2 17.77 13.27 -8.98
CA LYS A 2 19.12 13.53 -9.50
C LYS A 2 19.73 12.22 -10.02
N PRO A 3 20.34 12.20 -11.22
CA PRO A 3 20.97 11.00 -11.76
C PRO A 3 22.17 10.58 -10.89
N LEU A 4 22.41 9.26 -10.81
CA LEU A 4 23.53 8.71 -10.04
C LEU A 4 24.87 9.06 -10.70
N SER A 5 25.81 9.58 -9.91
CA SER A 5 27.20 9.77 -10.34
C SER A 5 27.83 8.45 -10.77
N THR A 6 28.73 8.49 -11.75
CA THR A 6 29.47 7.34 -12.26
C THR A 6 30.15 6.55 -11.16
N LYS A 7 30.73 7.22 -10.14
CA LYS A 7 31.37 6.56 -8.98
C LYS A 7 30.39 5.68 -8.21
N LYS A 8 29.20 6.21 -7.90
CA LYS A 8 28.13 5.46 -7.21
C LYS A 8 27.64 4.26 -8.01
N ARG A 9 27.57 4.39 -9.33
CA ARG A 9 27.16 3.28 -10.21
C ARG A 9 28.18 2.13 -10.21
N VAL A 10 29.47 2.46 -10.18
CA VAL A 10 30.54 1.46 -10.11
C VAL A 10 30.53 0.77 -8.74
N GLU A 11 30.39 1.55 -7.66
CA GLU A 11 30.28 1.04 -6.29
C GLU A 11 29.11 0.05 -6.14
N LEU A 12 27.91 0.42 -6.62
CA LEU A 12 26.72 -0.46 -6.61
C LEU A 12 26.97 -1.77 -7.39
N LYS A 13 27.68 -1.72 -8.52
CA LYS A 13 28.03 -2.93 -9.27
C LYS A 13 29.00 -3.82 -8.50
N CYS A 14 29.91 -3.25 -7.72
CA CYS A 14 30.82 -4.02 -6.87
C CYS A 14 30.07 -4.66 -5.70
N LEU A 15 29.18 -3.91 -5.04
CA LEU A 15 28.35 -4.42 -3.93
C LEU A 15 27.45 -5.57 -4.40
N ALA A 16 26.80 -5.43 -5.56
CA ALA A 16 25.93 -6.47 -6.11
C ALA A 16 26.65 -7.78 -6.49
N ARG A 17 27.99 -7.77 -6.58
CA ARG A 17 28.81 -8.96 -6.86
C ARG A 17 29.34 -9.64 -5.60
N ARG A 18 29.22 -9.01 -4.43
CA ARG A 18 29.65 -9.63 -3.17
C ARG A 18 28.67 -10.75 -2.79
N PRO A 19 29.15 -11.87 -2.24
CA PRO A 19 28.28 -12.93 -1.76
C PRO A 19 27.57 -12.51 -0.46
N ASP A 20 26.34 -12.99 -0.28
CA ASP A 20 25.50 -12.68 0.88
C ASP A 20 26.14 -13.09 2.22
N SER A 21 27.04 -14.09 2.22
CA SER A 21 27.78 -14.52 3.42
C SER A 21 28.72 -13.45 3.99
N GLN A 22 29.03 -12.40 3.24
CA GLN A 22 29.82 -11.26 3.70
C GLN A 22 28.97 -10.11 4.26
N ILE A 23 27.64 -10.27 4.29
CA ILE A 23 26.75 -9.28 4.91
C ILE A 23 26.92 -9.38 6.42
N ASP A 24 27.36 -8.28 7.03
CA ASP A 24 27.40 -8.13 8.48
C ASP A 24 25.95 -7.95 8.99
N LEU A 25 25.55 -8.82 9.92
CA LEU A 25 24.23 -8.85 10.54
C LEU A 25 24.33 -8.68 12.07
N SER A 26 25.47 -8.17 12.56
CA SER A 26 25.72 -8.01 14.00
C SER A 26 24.81 -6.99 14.66
N ASP A 27 24.37 -5.97 13.92
CA ASP A 27 23.45 -4.93 14.37
C ASP A 27 21.98 -5.32 14.24
N ILE A 28 21.62 -6.02 13.15
CA ILE A 28 20.26 -6.42 12.83
C ILE A 28 20.28 -7.90 12.41
N PRO A 29 19.90 -8.83 13.30
CA PRO A 29 19.89 -10.25 12.98
C PRO A 29 18.81 -10.56 11.95
N GLU A 30 19.07 -11.58 11.13
CA GLU A 30 18.13 -12.07 10.12
C GLU A 30 16.85 -12.62 10.76
N ILE A 31 15.69 -12.22 10.21
CA ILE A 31 14.39 -12.74 10.63
C ILE A 31 14.19 -14.13 9.99
N ARG A 32 14.44 -15.18 10.76
CA ARG A 32 14.22 -16.58 10.32
C ARG A 32 12.77 -17.04 10.45
N GLN A 33 12.01 -16.44 11.36
CA GLN A 33 10.61 -16.75 11.60
C GLN A 33 9.84 -15.44 11.74
N PHE A 34 8.66 -15.35 11.13
CA PHE A 34 7.82 -14.16 11.23
C PHE A 34 7.41 -13.94 12.70
N PRO A 35 7.72 -12.78 13.29
CA PRO A 35 7.28 -12.46 14.63
C PRO A 35 5.75 -12.47 14.73
N SER A 36 5.20 -12.92 15.85
CA SER A 36 3.75 -12.90 16.10
C SER A 36 3.16 -11.49 16.04
N ASP A 37 3.97 -10.46 16.31
CA ASP A 37 3.57 -9.05 16.30
C ASP A 37 3.72 -8.38 14.91
N ALA A 38 4.07 -9.15 13.88
CA ALA A 38 4.24 -8.61 12.53
C ALA A 38 2.91 -8.16 11.93
N VAL A 39 2.72 -6.85 11.79
CA VAL A 39 1.53 -6.29 11.13
C VAL A 39 1.74 -6.23 9.62
N ILE A 40 1.21 -7.24 8.92
CA ILE A 40 1.17 -7.25 7.46
C ILE A 40 0.24 -6.13 6.97
N GLY A 41 0.71 -5.33 6.01
CA GLY A 41 -0.13 -4.33 5.34
C GLY A 41 -0.39 -3.04 6.12
N ARG A 42 0.34 -2.76 7.22
CA ARG A 42 0.21 -1.50 7.99
C ARG A 42 0.24 -0.23 7.12
N PHE A 43 1.04 -0.24 6.06
CA PHE A 43 1.20 0.88 5.13
C PHE A 43 0.45 0.69 3.81
N TYR A 44 -0.26 -0.42 3.63
CA TYR A 44 -1.00 -0.66 2.40
C TYR A 44 -2.17 0.32 2.31
N ARG A 45 -2.16 1.12 1.25
CA ARG A 45 -3.27 2.01 0.89
C ARG A 45 -3.77 1.60 -0.49
N PRO A 46 -5.03 1.17 -0.63
CA PRO A 46 -5.60 0.88 -1.94
C PRO A 46 -5.48 2.11 -2.85
N LYS A 47 -4.96 1.91 -4.05
CA LYS A 47 -4.94 2.97 -5.07
C LYS A 47 -6.38 3.30 -5.45
N LYS A 48 -6.80 4.54 -5.19
CA LYS A 48 -8.11 5.04 -5.61
C LYS A 48 -8.02 5.44 -7.07
N GLN A 49 -8.95 4.97 -7.89
CA GLN A 49 -9.12 5.42 -9.27
C GLN A 49 -10.29 6.40 -9.32
N SER A 50 -10.08 7.56 -9.96
CA SER A 50 -11.15 8.51 -10.20
C SER A 50 -11.98 8.01 -11.37
N VAL A 51 -13.23 7.67 -11.11
CA VAL A 51 -14.19 7.22 -12.12
C VAL A 51 -15.45 8.08 -12.06
N THR A 52 -16.03 8.36 -13.22
CA THR A 52 -17.30 9.08 -13.33
C THR A 52 -18.43 8.06 -13.35
N ILE A 53 -19.25 8.02 -12.29
CA ILE A 53 -20.43 7.15 -12.19
C ILE A 53 -21.69 8.00 -12.06
N ARG A 54 -22.82 7.48 -12.54
CA ARG A 54 -24.14 8.07 -12.29
C ARG A 54 -24.77 7.36 -11.10
N LEU A 55 -25.38 8.13 -10.20
CA LEU A 55 -26.12 7.66 -9.05
C LEU A 55 -27.51 8.27 -9.11
N ASP A 56 -28.51 7.55 -8.62
CA ASP A 56 -29.86 8.06 -8.52
C ASP A 56 -29.93 9.26 -7.55
N ALA A 57 -30.88 10.17 -7.81
CA ALA A 57 -30.98 11.44 -7.12
C ALA A 57 -31.30 11.26 -5.62
N ASP A 58 -32.15 10.29 -5.29
CA ASP A 58 -32.54 9.91 -3.93
C ASP A 58 -31.37 9.29 -3.15
N VAL A 59 -30.60 8.40 -3.80
CA VAL A 59 -29.39 7.80 -3.23
C VAL A 59 -28.36 8.88 -2.94
N LEU A 60 -28.16 9.80 -3.88
CA LEU A 60 -27.24 10.92 -3.69
C LEU A 60 -27.70 11.85 -2.55
N ALA A 61 -29.00 12.15 -2.48
CA ALA A 61 -29.57 12.96 -1.41
C ALA A 61 -29.37 12.30 -0.03
N TRP A 62 -29.66 11.01 0.09
CA TRP A 62 -29.44 10.24 1.31
C TRP A 62 -27.96 10.20 1.74
N LEU A 63 -27.06 9.99 0.79
CA LEU A 63 -25.62 9.99 1.04
C LEU A 63 -25.10 11.35 1.51
N LYS A 64 -25.63 12.45 0.96
CA LYS A 64 -25.29 13.82 1.36
C LYS A 64 -25.91 14.22 2.69
N ALA A 65 -27.11 13.73 3.01
CA ALA A 65 -27.80 14.01 4.27
C ALA A 65 -26.99 13.56 5.50
N SER A 66 -26.14 12.53 5.34
CA SER A 66 -25.25 12.05 6.40
C SER A 66 -24.01 12.96 6.64
N GLY A 67 -23.90 14.12 5.96
CA GLY A 67 -22.82 15.10 6.13
C GLY A 67 -21.67 14.95 5.14
N ASP A 68 -20.54 15.63 5.42
CA ASP A 68 -19.36 15.63 4.55
C ASP A 68 -18.76 14.22 4.33
N GLY A 69 -17.99 14.07 3.25
CA GLY A 69 -17.29 12.82 2.95
C GLY A 69 -18.15 11.72 2.35
N TYR A 70 -19.31 12.05 1.77
CA TYR A 70 -20.20 11.08 1.14
C TYR A 70 -19.50 10.19 0.09
N GLN A 71 -18.56 10.73 -0.69
CA GLN A 71 -17.76 9.96 -1.66
C GLN A 71 -16.92 8.85 -0.99
N THR A 72 -16.34 9.14 0.18
CA THR A 72 -15.60 8.14 0.97
C THR A 72 -16.54 7.06 1.50
N ARG A 73 -17.77 7.43 1.89
CA ARG A 73 -18.80 6.47 2.32
C ARG A 73 -19.26 5.55 1.18
N VAL A 74 -19.46 6.09 -0.02
CA VAL A 74 -19.79 5.27 -1.21
C VAL A 74 -18.78 4.14 -1.36
N ASN A 75 -17.49 4.47 -1.35
CA ASN A 75 -16.44 3.45 -1.48
C ASN A 75 -16.43 2.46 -0.29
N LYS A 76 -16.76 2.89 0.93
CA LYS A 76 -16.87 2.00 2.10
C LYS A 76 -18.01 0.99 1.93
N TYR A 77 -19.18 1.43 1.48
CA TYR A 77 -20.33 0.55 1.24
C TYR A 77 -20.04 -0.44 0.12
N LEU A 78 -19.42 -0.01 -0.98
CA LEU A 78 -19.01 -0.91 -2.06
C LEU A 78 -18.05 -1.99 -1.56
N ARG A 79 -17.07 -1.64 -0.71
CA ARG A 79 -16.16 -2.64 -0.10
C ARG A 79 -16.88 -3.64 0.80
N GLN A 80 -17.84 -3.18 1.59
CA GLN A 80 -18.64 -4.07 2.44
C GLN A 80 -19.48 -5.03 1.60
N LEU A 81 -20.06 -4.54 0.51
CA LEU A 81 -20.84 -5.36 -0.42
C LEU A 81 -19.95 -6.40 -1.12
N MET A 82 -18.78 -6.00 -1.62
CA MET A 82 -17.78 -6.92 -2.19
C MET A 82 -17.39 -8.01 -1.19
N ALA A 83 -17.09 -7.65 0.06
CA ALA A 83 -16.70 -8.62 1.08
C ALA A 83 -17.80 -9.63 1.41
N ARG A 84 -19.08 -9.19 1.41
CA ARG A 84 -20.24 -10.06 1.64
C ARG A 84 -20.53 -10.98 0.46
N GLN A 85 -20.29 -10.53 -0.77
CA GLN A 85 -20.55 -11.31 -1.98
C GLN A 85 -19.50 -12.39 -2.23
N HIS A 86 -18.27 -12.19 -1.72
CA HIS A 86 -17.15 -13.13 -1.85
C HIS A 86 -16.91 -13.99 -0.60
N ALA A 87 -17.83 -13.96 0.38
CA ALA A 87 -17.84 -14.82 1.55
C ALA A 87 -18.84 -15.98 1.32
#